data_AF-A0A7K0SFM1-F1
#
_entry.id   AF-A0A7K0SFM1-F1
#
_cell.length_a   1.000
_cell.length_b   1.000
_cell.length_c   1.000
_cell.angle_alpha   90.00
_cell.angle_beta   90.00
_cell.angle_gamma   90.00
#
_symmetry.space_group_name_H-M   'P 1'
#
loop_
_entity.id
_entity.type
_entity.pdbx_description
1 polymer ?
#
loop_
_entity_poly.entity_id
_entity_poly.type
_entity_poly.pdbx_seq_one_letter_code
_entity_poly.pdbx_strand_id
1 'polypeptide(L)' 'MSTRETPIAFAHRGARTLEPENTIPAFQKALEQGATGLESDAWVSSDGEVVLVHDGVLR' A
#
# COMPACT_ATOMS: atom_id res chain seq x y z
N MET A 1 12.55 12.54 7.14
CA MET A 1 12.26 11.63 8.26
C MET A 1 10.97 12.10 8.93
N SER A 2 10.11 11.21 9.43
CA SER A 2 8.87 11.62 10.10
C SER A 2 9.19 12.49 11.33
N THR A 3 8.50 13.61 11.48
CA THR A 3 8.59 14.50 12.65
C THR A 3 7.38 14.36 13.57
N ARG A 4 6.55 13.35 13.36
CA ARG A 4 5.35 13.12 14.19
C ARG A 4 5.75 12.59 15.56
N GLU A 5 5.09 13.09 16.61
CA GLU A 5 5.27 12.60 17.98
C GLU A 5 4.70 11.19 18.17
N THR A 6 3.62 10.86 17.46
CA THR A 6 3.02 9.52 17.46
C THR A 6 3.56 8.65 16.32
N PRO A 7 3.82 7.35 16.57
CA PRO A 7 4.19 6.42 15.52
C PRO A 7 3.14 6.34 14.42
N ILE A 8 3.59 6.19 13.18
CA ILE A 8 2.71 5.90 12.05
C ILE A 8 2.53 4.38 11.98
N ALA A 9 1.28 3.93 12.06
CA ALA A 9 0.91 2.54 11.84
C ALA A 9 0.73 2.33 10.33
N PHE A 10 1.81 1.96 9.65
CA PHE A 10 1.79 1.66 8.23
C PHE A 10 1.14 0.30 7.95
N ALA A 11 0.07 0.30 7.16
CA ALA A 11 -0.51 -0.92 6.62
C ALA A 11 0.30 -1.39 5.41
N HIS A 12 1.06 -2.47 5.60
CA HIS A 12 1.91 -3.09 4.57
C HIS A 12 1.04 -3.62 3.41
N ARG A 13 1.13 -2.95 2.26
CA ARG A 13 0.33 -3.18 1.04
C ARG A 13 -1.18 -3.07 1.25
N GLY A 14 -1.60 -2.20 2.18
CA GLY A 14 -2.98 -2.11 2.64
C GLY A 14 -3.37 -3.25 3.59
N ALA A 15 -4.66 -3.55 3.71
CA ALA A 15 -5.17 -4.65 4.52
C ALA A 15 -5.00 -6.00 3.80
N ARG A 16 -3.76 -6.35 3.42
CA ARG A 16 -3.44 -7.51 2.57
C ARG A 16 -3.91 -8.88 3.10
N THR A 17 -4.28 -8.94 4.38
CA THR A 17 -4.84 -10.15 5.00
C THR A 17 -6.35 -10.27 4.83
N LEU A 18 -7.03 -9.19 4.42
CA LEU A 18 -8.48 -9.08 4.27
C LEU A 18 -8.91 -8.80 2.82
N GLU A 19 -8.06 -8.12 2.05
CA GLU A 19 -8.32 -7.70 0.68
C GLU A 19 -7.07 -7.95 -0.18
N PRO A 20 -7.20 -8.03 -1.53
CA PRO A 20 -6.04 -8.19 -2.41
C PRO A 20 -5.02 -7.06 -2.22
N GLU A 21 -3.75 -7.41 -1.97
CA GLU A 21 -2.69 -6.44 -1.69
C GLU A 21 -2.48 -5.42 -2.82
N ASN A 22 -1.97 -4.23 -2.47
CA ASN A 22 -1.67 -3.17 -3.44
C ASN A 22 -2.89 -2.72 -4.29
N THR A 23 -4.11 -2.89 -3.75
CA THR A 23 -5.35 -2.43 -4.39
C THR A 23 -6.06 -1.34 -3.59
N ILE A 24 -6.90 -0.55 -4.27
CA ILE A 24 -7.74 0.47 -3.63
C ILE A 24 -8.61 -0.12 -2.50
N PRO A 25 -9.31 -1.27 -2.67
CA PRO A 25 -10.06 -1.90 -1.58
C PRO A 25 -9.19 -2.23 -0.36
N ALA A 26 -7.98 -2.75 -0.54
CA ALA A 26 -7.07 -3.02 0.58
C ALA A 26 -6.65 -1.76 1.32
N PHE A 27 -6.38 -0.66 0.60
CA PHE A 27 -6.07 0.62 1.21
C PHE A 27 -7.25 1.20 1.98
N GLN A 28 -8.45 1.14 1.41
CA GLN A 28 -9.67 1.60 2.09
C GLN A 28 -9.92 0.78 3.37
N LYS A 29 -9.86 -0.55 3.28
CA LYS A 29 -10.01 -1.44 4.43
C LYS A 29 -8.96 -1.18 5.52
N ALA A 30 -7.72 -0.87 5.15
CA ALA A 30 -6.68 -0.54 6.13
C ALA A 30 -7.00 0.74 6.92
N LEU A 31 -7.50 1.77 6.23
CA LEU A 31 -7.92 3.02 6.88
C LEU A 31 -9.14 2.80 7.79
N GLU A 32 -10.11 1.99 7.36
CA GLU A 32 -11.25 1.56 8.19
C GLU A 32 -10.82 0.84 9.47
N GLN A 33 -9.71 0.08 9.40
CA GLN A 33 -9.12 -0.65 10.54
C GLN A 33 -8.21 0.22 11.43
N GLY A 34 -8.11 1.53 11.15
CA GLY A 34 -7.36 2.49 11.97
C GLY A 34 -5.88 2.64 11.63
N ALA A 35 -5.43 2.17 10.46
CA ALA A 35 -4.09 2.49 9.98
C ALA A 35 -3.92 4.01 9.80
N THR A 36 -2.77 4.54 10.22
CA THR A 36 -2.45 5.97 10.12
C THR A 36 -1.43 6.28 9.02
N GLY A 37 -0.98 5.24 8.32
CA GLY A 37 -0.20 5.30 7.10
C GLY A 37 -0.48 4.08 6.22
N LEU A 38 -0.24 4.24 4.93
CA LEU A 38 -0.30 3.16 3.95
C LEU A 38 1.11 2.96 3.38
N GLU A 39 1.46 1.72 3.13
CA GLU A 39 2.67 1.35 2.41
C GLU A 39 2.28 0.56 1.15
N SER A 40 3.08 0.69 0.10
CA SER A 40 2.87 0.01 -1.17
C SER A 40 4.20 -0.13 -1.93
N ASP A 41 4.26 -1.11 -2.82
CA ASP A 41 5.37 -1.34 -3.75
C ASP A 41 5.03 -0.71 -5.12
N ALA A 42 5.90 0.15 -5.64
CA ALA A 42 5.68 0.84 -6.92
C ALA A 42 6.72 0.45 -7.97
N TRP A 43 6.25 0.25 -9.21
CA TRP A 43 7.06 0.05 -10.40
C TRP A 43 6.63 1.01 -11.50
N VAL A 44 7.48 1.16 -12.52
CA VAL A 44 7.15 1.92 -13.73
C VAL A 44 6.94 0.93 -14.88
N SER A 45 5.79 0.99 -15.53
CA SER A 45 5.45 0.18 -16.70
C SER A 45 6.23 0.61 -17.95
N SER A 46 6.13 -0.17 -19.02
CA SER A 46 6.85 0.11 -20.27
C SER A 46 6.40 1.40 -20.98
N ASP A 47 5.19 1.85 -20.71
CA ASP A 47 4.63 3.13 -21.16
C ASP A 47 4.84 4.28 -20.17
N GLY A 48 5.58 4.05 -19.08
CA GLY A 48 6.00 5.10 -18.14
C GLY A 48 5.02 5.38 -17.00
N GLU A 49 3.93 4.62 -16.89
CA GLU A 49 2.94 4.75 -15.83
C GLU A 49 3.39 4.08 -14.53
N VAL A 50 3.02 4.64 -13.38
CA VAL A 50 3.29 4.03 -12.08
C VAL A 50 2.24 2.97 -11.78
N VAL A 51 2.69 1.76 -11.49
CA VAL A 51 1.83 0.61 -11.13
C VAL A 51 2.21 0.07 -9.77
N LEU A 52 1.21 -0.47 -9.04
CA LEU A 52 1.41 -1.06 -7.72
C LEU A 52 1.41 -2.58 -7.84
N VAL A 53 2.58 -3.20 -7.64
CA VAL A 53 2.77 -4.65 -7.69
C VAL A 53 4.00 -5.00 -6.87
N HIS A 54 3.95 -6.08 -6.09
CA HIS A 54 5.12 -6.43 -5.28
C HIS A 54 6.23 -7.08 -6.11
N ASP A 55 5.91 -8.17 -6.79
CA ASP A 55 6.90 -9.06 -7.40
C ASP A 55 7.54 -8.50 -8.68
N GLY A 56 7.13 -7.32 -9.14
CA GLY A 56 7.59 -6.73 -10.41
C GLY A 56 7.14 -7.49 -11.66
N VAL A 57 6.30 -8.52 -11.51
CA VAL A 57 5.76 -9.36 -12.59
C VAL A 57 4.29 -9.64 -12.29
N LEU A 58 3.42 -9.48 -13.31
CA LEU A 58 2.02 -9.89 -13.25
C LEU A 58 1.92 -11.39 -13.58
N ARG A 59 1.14 -12.14 -12.81
CA ARG A 59 0.88 -13.57 -13.02
C ARG A 59 -0.59 -13.81 -13.37
#